data_AF-A0A098EX60-F1
#
_entry.id   AF-A0A098EX60-F1
#
_cell.length_a   1.000
_cell.length_b   1.000
_cell.length_c   1.000
_cell.angle_alpha   90.00
_cell.angle_beta   90.00
_cell.angle_gamma   90.00
#
_symmetry.space_group_name_H-M   'P 1'
#
loop_
_entity.id
_entity.type
_entity.pdbx_description
1 polymer ?
#
loop_
_entity_poly.entity_id
_entity_poly.type
_entity_poly.pdbx_seq_one_letter_code
_entity_poly.pdbx_strand_id
1 'polypeptide(L)'
;MKKKLFAVLFSGALAMGVFAVPGNAVQAAEEPCDCHDWVPISGADRNVKVAGLLSSQVFKDVKANLWSKGYNWNGAHSIEVINPFEGLVMIGIPFVNASGEVEYHVFINGAYVGVPGQ
;
A
#
# COMPACT_ATOMS: atom_id res chain seq x y z
N MET A 1 -58.02 2.65 -32.92
CA MET A 1 -56.86 2.18 -32.13
C MET A 1 -56.11 3.38 -31.52
N LYS A 2 -56.59 3.99 -30.41
CA LYS A 2 -55.88 5.09 -29.70
C LYS A 2 -56.32 5.21 -28.22
N LYS A 3 -56.49 4.09 -27.50
CA LYS A 3 -56.91 4.13 -26.07
C LYS A 3 -56.05 3.27 -25.13
N LYS A 4 -55.06 2.54 -25.65
CA LYS A 4 -54.22 1.62 -24.85
C LYS A 4 -52.81 2.15 -24.54
N LEU A 5 -52.43 3.33 -25.03
CA LEU A 5 -51.09 3.90 -24.77
C LEU A 5 -50.96 4.64 -23.44
N PHE A 6 -52.05 5.18 -22.87
CA PHE A 6 -51.96 6.00 -21.65
C PHE A 6 -51.82 5.18 -20.36
N ALA A 7 -52.22 3.91 -20.35
CA ALA A 7 -52.13 3.05 -19.17
C ALA A 7 -50.72 2.49 -18.91
N VAL A 8 -49.82 2.53 -19.92
CA VAL A 8 -48.44 2.02 -19.82
C VAL A 8 -47.48 3.08 -19.27
N LEU A 9 -47.82 4.37 -19.37
CA LEU A 9 -46.97 5.47 -18.89
C LEU A 9 -46.98 5.65 -17.37
N PHE A 10 -48.04 5.24 -16.68
CA PHE A 10 -48.14 5.41 -15.22
C PHE A 10 -47.62 4.21 -14.40
N SER A 11 -47.45 3.04 -15.03
CA SER A 11 -46.87 1.85 -14.38
C SER A 11 -45.34 1.83 -14.42
N GLY A 12 -44.70 2.59 -15.33
CA GLY A 12 -43.24 2.76 -15.36
C GLY A 12 -42.69 3.75 -14.32
N ALA A 13 -43.52 4.68 -13.82
CA ALA A 13 -43.09 5.75 -12.92
C ALA A 13 -42.89 5.29 -11.46
N LEU A 14 -43.50 4.16 -11.05
CA LEU A 14 -43.36 3.63 -9.68
C LEU A 14 -42.11 2.77 -9.48
N ALA A 15 -41.50 2.25 -10.56
CA ALA A 15 -40.28 1.45 -10.49
C ALA A 15 -39.00 2.31 -10.39
N MET A 16 -39.10 3.63 -10.58
CA MET A 16 -37.96 4.56 -10.52
C MET A 16 -37.91 5.39 -9.21
N GLY A 17 -38.80 5.10 -8.24
CA GLY A 17 -38.90 5.85 -6.98
C GLY A 17 -38.08 5.28 -5.81
N VAL A 18 -37.57 4.05 -5.91
CA VAL A 18 -36.94 3.34 -4.77
C VAL A 18 -35.43 3.59 -4.63
N PHE A 19 -34.83 4.37 -5.54
CA PHE A 19 -33.40 4.75 -5.47
C PHE A 19 -33.17 6.24 -5.19
N ALA A 20 -34.21 6.99 -4.83
CA ALA A 20 -34.12 8.43 -4.59
C ALA A 20 -34.27 8.81 -3.10
N VAL A 21 -33.80 7.95 -2.18
CA VAL A 21 -33.48 8.43 -0.84
C VAL A 21 -32.02 8.87 -0.90
N PRO A 22 -31.70 10.17 -0.82
CA PRO A 22 -30.35 10.58 -0.44
C PRO A 22 -30.20 10.12 1.00
N GLY A 23 -29.73 8.89 1.19
CA GLY A 23 -29.02 8.56 2.41
C GLY A 23 -27.92 9.60 2.47
N ASN A 24 -28.02 10.53 3.43
CA ASN A 24 -26.93 11.44 3.72
C ASN A 24 -25.71 10.54 3.88
N ALA A 25 -24.82 10.53 2.88
CA ALA A 25 -23.47 10.08 3.11
C ALA A 25 -23.02 11.03 4.21
N VAL A 26 -22.95 10.52 5.44
CA VAL A 26 -22.19 11.16 6.48
C VAL A 26 -20.82 11.24 5.85
N GLN A 27 -20.50 12.40 5.29
CA GLN A 27 -19.13 12.75 5.03
C GLN A 27 -18.51 12.57 6.41
N ALA A 28 -17.73 11.50 6.56
CA ALA A 28 -16.65 11.56 7.50
C ALA A 28 -15.93 12.83 7.10
N ALA A 29 -16.16 13.91 7.84
CA ALA A 29 -15.23 15.00 7.89
C ALA A 29 -13.99 14.32 8.47
N GLU A 30 -13.17 13.77 7.59
CA GLU A 30 -11.80 13.50 7.89
C GLU A 30 -11.28 14.88 8.30
N GLU A 31 -11.11 15.09 9.61
CA GLU A 31 -10.09 16.02 10.06
C GLU A 31 -8.88 15.75 9.17
N PRO A 32 -8.20 16.76 8.62
CA PRO A 32 -7.08 16.53 7.74
C PRO A 32 -6.10 15.65 8.51
N CYS A 33 -6.16 14.35 8.23
CA CYS A 33 -5.14 13.41 8.56
C CYS A 33 -4.02 13.98 7.71
N ASP A 34 -3.18 14.80 8.32
CA ASP A 34 -1.92 15.20 7.75
C ASP A 34 -1.07 13.92 7.80
N CYS A 35 -1.48 12.95 6.98
CA CYS A 35 -0.67 11.86 6.53
C CYS A 35 0.46 12.60 5.86
N HIS A 36 1.52 12.90 6.63
CA HIS A 36 2.72 13.51 6.10
C HIS A 36 2.97 12.84 4.76
N ASP A 37 3.09 13.61 3.68
CA ASP A 37 3.34 13.03 2.38
C ASP A 37 4.71 12.35 2.49
N TRP A 38 4.72 11.03 2.70
CA TRP A 38 5.95 10.25 2.89
C TRP A 38 6.62 10.15 1.53
N VAL A 39 7.44 11.15 1.21
CA VAL A 39 8.12 11.24 -0.08
C VAL A 39 9.26 10.20 -0.10
N PRO A 40 9.27 9.28 -1.09
CA PRO A 40 10.38 8.37 -1.29
C PRO A 40 11.69 9.10 -1.54
N ILE A 41 12.74 8.67 -0.86
CA ILE A 41 14.10 9.15 -1.08
C ILE A 41 14.62 8.51 -2.37
N SER A 42 15.16 9.35 -3.25
CA SER A 42 15.72 8.93 -4.53
C SER A 42 17.18 9.40 -4.68
N GLY A 43 17.85 8.99 -5.76
CA GLY A 43 19.19 9.44 -6.10
C GLY A 43 20.31 8.94 -5.16
N ALA A 44 21.30 9.80 -4.94
CA ALA A 44 22.52 9.46 -4.19
C ALA A 44 22.22 9.11 -2.72
N ASP A 45 21.34 9.86 -2.07
CA ASP A 45 20.97 9.65 -0.66
C ASP A 45 20.31 8.28 -0.44
N ARG A 46 19.44 7.88 -1.37
CA ARG A 46 18.88 6.54 -1.40
C ARG A 46 19.99 5.50 -1.48
N ASN A 47 20.92 5.65 -2.40
CA ASN A 47 21.99 4.68 -2.64
C ASN A 47 22.90 4.50 -1.42
N VAL A 48 23.24 5.59 -0.73
CA VAL A 48 24.04 5.52 0.51
C VAL A 48 23.32 4.73 1.59
N LYS A 49 22.03 5.02 1.82
CA LYS A 49 21.21 4.33 2.83
C LYS A 49 21.03 2.84 2.51
N VAL A 50 20.73 2.53 1.25
CA VAL A 50 20.59 1.14 0.78
C VAL A 50 21.90 0.39 0.89
N ALA A 51 23.03 0.97 0.44
CA ALA A 51 24.33 0.32 0.55
C ALA A 51 24.73 0.07 2.01
N GLY A 52 24.45 1.02 2.90
CA GLY A 52 24.64 0.87 4.34
C GLY A 52 23.86 -0.31 4.90
N LEU A 53 22.57 -0.42 4.58
CA LEU A 53 21.76 -1.56 5.03
C LEU A 53 22.23 -2.89 4.43
N LEU A 54 22.46 -2.95 3.12
CA LEU A 54 22.82 -4.20 2.42
C LEU A 54 24.19 -4.75 2.87
N SER A 55 25.09 -3.88 3.35
CA SER A 55 26.37 -4.27 3.90
C SER A 55 26.30 -4.72 5.38
N SER A 56 25.23 -4.37 6.08
CA SER A 56 25.03 -4.70 7.50
C SER A 56 24.89 -6.21 7.75
N GLN A 57 25.26 -6.65 8.95
CA GLN A 57 25.06 -8.03 9.37
C GLN A 57 23.57 -8.37 9.53
N VAL A 58 22.77 -7.43 10.06
CA VAL A 58 21.33 -7.58 10.26
C VAL A 58 20.64 -7.96 8.94
N PHE A 59 20.93 -7.25 7.85
CA PHE A 59 20.37 -7.58 6.55
C PHE A 59 20.81 -8.96 6.05
N LYS A 60 22.11 -9.30 6.21
CA LYS A 60 22.64 -10.60 5.76
C LYS A 60 21.97 -11.76 6.49
N ASP A 61 21.74 -11.62 7.79
CA ASP A 61 21.09 -12.63 8.61
C ASP A 61 19.61 -12.79 8.22
N VAL A 62 18.88 -11.69 8.04
CA VAL A 62 17.47 -11.72 7.57
C VAL A 62 17.38 -12.34 6.18
N LYS A 63 18.25 -11.94 5.25
CA LYS A 63 18.30 -12.49 3.91
C LYS A 63 18.57 -13.99 3.92
N ALA A 64 19.54 -14.46 4.71
CA ALA A 64 19.84 -15.88 4.84
C ALA A 64 18.65 -16.65 5.44
N ASN A 65 17.98 -16.08 6.44
CA ASN A 65 16.77 -16.66 7.03
C ASN A 65 15.62 -16.77 6.02
N LEU A 66 15.34 -15.71 5.28
CA LEU A 66 14.29 -15.69 4.25
C LEU A 66 14.59 -16.67 3.11
N TRP A 67 15.84 -16.74 2.65
CA TRP A 67 16.28 -17.75 1.68
C TRP A 67 16.05 -19.18 2.18
N SER A 68 16.33 -19.47 3.46
CA SER A 68 16.05 -20.79 4.03
C SER A 68 14.55 -21.14 4.07
N LYS A 69 13.67 -20.12 4.01
CA LYS A 69 12.22 -20.25 3.95
C LYS A 69 11.65 -20.27 2.52
N GLY A 70 12.52 -20.24 1.50
CA GLY A 70 12.10 -20.29 0.09
C GLY A 70 11.80 -18.92 -0.53
N TYR A 71 12.12 -17.82 0.14
CA TYR A 71 12.02 -16.50 -0.46
C TYR A 71 13.17 -16.25 -1.43
N ASN A 72 12.95 -15.39 -2.43
CA ASN A 72 13.97 -14.93 -3.36
C ASN A 72 14.09 -13.39 -3.34
N TRP A 73 15.28 -12.86 -3.65
CA TRP A 73 15.53 -11.42 -3.70
C TRP A 73 16.10 -11.02 -5.06
N ASN A 74 15.42 -10.10 -5.75
CA ASN A 74 15.75 -9.67 -7.11
C ASN A 74 16.67 -8.43 -7.15
N GLY A 75 17.38 -8.16 -6.06
CA GLY A 75 18.35 -7.06 -5.99
C GLY A 75 17.72 -5.72 -5.57
N ALA A 76 18.50 -4.65 -5.73
CA ALA A 76 18.25 -3.38 -5.05
C ALA A 76 17.34 -2.39 -5.81
N HIS A 77 16.88 -2.72 -7.01
CA HIS A 77 16.20 -1.77 -7.90
C HIS A 77 14.81 -1.36 -7.39
N SER A 78 14.13 -2.24 -6.67
CA SER A 78 12.79 -2.04 -6.11
C SER A 78 12.78 -1.76 -4.60
N ILE A 79 13.95 -1.50 -4.00
CA ILE A 79 14.02 -1.09 -2.60
C ILE A 79 13.44 0.31 -2.43
N GLU A 80 12.53 0.46 -1.50
CA GLU A 80 11.92 1.73 -1.13
C GLU A 80 12.59 2.29 0.12
N VAL A 81 12.84 3.60 0.12
CA VAL A 81 13.44 4.30 1.25
C VAL A 81 12.61 5.54 1.53
N ILE A 82 12.20 5.71 2.78
CA ILE A 82 11.42 6.86 3.23
C ILE A 82 11.99 7.38 4.55
N ASN A 83 11.90 8.69 4.75
CA ASN A 83 12.16 9.34 6.03
C ASN A 83 10.85 10.01 6.49
N PRO A 84 9.99 9.30 7.24
CA PRO A 84 8.71 9.85 7.69
C PRO A 84 8.89 11.03 8.67
N PHE A 85 10.01 11.08 9.40
CA PHE A 85 10.37 12.14 10.32
C PHE A 85 11.89 12.21 10.50
N GLU A 86 12.38 13.31 11.07
CA GLU A 86 13.80 13.51 11.34
C GLU A 86 14.37 12.39 12.22
N GLY A 87 15.55 11.88 11.86
CA GLY A 87 16.22 10.81 12.58
C GLY A 87 15.66 9.40 12.35
N LEU A 88 14.61 9.24 11.53
CA LEU A 88 14.09 7.94 11.15
C LEU A 88 14.27 7.66 9.65
N VAL A 89 14.85 6.49 9.36
CA VAL A 89 14.98 5.93 8.01
C VAL A 89 14.27 4.59 7.98
N MET A 90 13.23 4.46 7.14
CA MET A 90 12.64 3.17 6.82
C MET A 90 13.09 2.71 5.45
N ILE A 91 13.45 1.43 5.35
CA ILE A 91 13.85 0.79 4.11
C ILE A 91 13.00 -0.47 3.95
N GLY A 92 12.17 -0.49 2.90
CA GLY A 92 11.39 -1.65 2.50
C GLY A 92 12.14 -2.44 1.44
N ILE A 93 12.49 -3.70 1.74
CA ILE A 93 13.15 -4.59 0.79
C ILE A 93 12.14 -5.63 0.28
N PRO A 94 11.82 -5.65 -1.03
CA PRO A 94 10.91 -6.63 -1.58
C PRO A 94 11.59 -7.98 -1.74
N PHE A 95 10.99 -9.01 -1.16
CA PHE A 95 11.31 -10.41 -1.43
C PHE A 95 10.12 -11.07 -2.12
N VAL A 96 10.38 -12.05 -2.97
CA VAL A 96 9.34 -12.89 -3.58
C VAL A 96 9.20 -14.13 -2.70
N ASN A 97 8.01 -14.38 -2.16
CA ASN A 97 7.73 -15.55 -1.34
C ASN A 97 7.59 -16.84 -2.19
N ALA A 98 7.42 -17.99 -1.53
CA ALA A 98 7.28 -19.29 -2.22
C ALA A 98 6.03 -19.38 -3.12
N SER A 99 5.01 -18.56 -2.86
CA SER A 99 3.79 -18.45 -3.68
C SER A 99 3.98 -17.52 -4.89
N GLY A 100 5.12 -16.85 -5.01
CA GLY A 100 5.41 -15.89 -6.08
C GLY A 100 4.95 -14.46 -5.79
N GLU A 101 4.50 -14.16 -4.58
CA GLU A 101 4.02 -12.83 -4.19
C GLU A 101 5.16 -11.98 -3.63
N VAL A 102 5.08 -10.65 -3.84
CA VAL A 102 6.06 -9.71 -3.30
C VAL A 102 5.69 -9.32 -1.87
N GLU A 103 6.60 -9.54 -0.95
CA GLU A 103 6.50 -9.19 0.46
C GLU A 103 7.59 -8.18 0.82
N TYR A 104 7.20 -7.04 1.39
CA TYR A 104 8.13 -6.01 1.81
C TYR A 104 8.61 -6.26 3.24
N HIS A 105 9.89 -6.59 3.37
CA HIS A 105 10.57 -6.71 4.65
C HIS A 105 11.17 -5.36 5.04
N VAL A 106 10.71 -4.81 6.15
CA VAL A 106 11.02 -3.44 6.57
C VAL A 106 12.15 -3.42 7.58
N PHE A 107 13.02 -2.43 7.41
CA PHE A 107 14.09 -2.08 8.34
C PHE A 107 13.93 -0.63 8.77
N ILE A 108 13.98 -0.38 10.08
CA ILE A 108 13.91 0.96 10.66
C ILE A 108 15.26 1.25 11.32
N ASN A 109 15.95 2.29 10.86
CA ASN A 109 17.29 2.66 11.34
C ASN A 109 18.27 1.46 11.36
N GLY A 110 18.14 0.56 10.39
CA GLY A 110 18.97 -0.64 10.26
C GLY A 110 18.51 -1.87 11.06
N ALA A 111 17.53 -1.73 11.96
CA ALA A 111 16.92 -2.85 12.67
C ALA A 111 15.81 -3.47 11.84
N TYR A 112 15.74 -4.81 11.80
CA TYR A 112 14.67 -5.53 11.12
C TYR A 112 13.39 -5.50 11.95
N VAL A 113 12.26 -5.09 11.35
CA VAL A 113 10.97 -4.98 12.05
C VAL A 113 9.89 -5.92 11.50
N GLY A 114 10.19 -6.68 10.45
CA GLY A 114 9.24 -7.65 9.89
C GLY A 114 8.52 -7.15 8.65
N VAL A 115 7.27 -7.59 8.50
CA VAL A 115 6.40 -7.34 7.36
C VAL A 115 5.30 -6.38 7.83
N PRO A 116 4.98 -5.32 7.07
CA PRO A 116 3.87 -4.42 7.43
C PRO A 116 2.55 -5.19 7.55
N GLY A 117 1.85 -5.01 8.67
CA GLY A 117 0.49 -5.53 8.86
C GLY A 117 0.39 -6.99 9.31
N GLN A 118 1.50 -7.62 9.73
CA GLN A 118 1.51 -8.93 10.41
C GLN A 118 1.77 -8.81 11.91
#